data_AF-A0A6M0KWB6-F1
#
_entry.id   AF-A0A6M0KWB6-F1
#
_cell.length_a   1.000
_cell.length_b   1.000
_cell.length_c   1.000
_cell.angle_alpha   90.00
_cell.angle_beta   90.00
_cell.angle_gamma   90.00
#
_symmetry.space_group_name_H-M   'P 1'
#
loop_
_entity.id
_entity.type
_entity.pdbx_description
1 polymer ?
#
loop_
_entity_poly.entity_id
_entity_poly.type
_entity_poly.pdbx_seq_one_letter_code
_entity_poly.pdbx_strand_id
1 'polypeptide(L)'
;MLNNHAFPWGIYIGDLIDNDDTIPLCLDSKQGGFCVIFDEGSEKVANNFIENIALKLFEVLPIGDIIVDIFDFSHKKRFMHLSSLQNEKLYDIAFNQNSATNKFNAIEEIALNRHHDILTSTAPTISDYNQQSKFKEQYHLLLINLDSFPDEMTSQKRIKNFFDSAYEAGFYTIAFGSTEVLESESKATQAILNQFSHLGIEDKKIKLTKELFEFSDMIEDYEFEYVNDNKDKIIENLLVELKKEDNSSTEKDFLSIPIGTSKNGRDTIYFTMGDKSTNLHAFITGVTGSGKTTLLNNIIVGIAEKYTSDEIQLYLMDYKDGVEFQVFKNHPNCKKIFLDNEDLS
;
A
#
# COMPACT_ATOMS: atom_id res chain seq x y z
N MET A 1 3.61 -6.38 -24.64
CA MET A 1 4.19 -5.02 -24.49
C MET A 1 4.94 -5.03 -23.17
N LEU A 2 6.10 -4.38 -23.03
CA LEU A 2 6.67 -4.22 -21.69
C LEU A 2 5.64 -3.43 -20.86
N ASN A 3 5.12 -4.03 -19.79
CA ASN A 3 4.24 -3.32 -18.87
C ASN A 3 5.02 -2.13 -18.32
N ASN A 4 4.47 -0.93 -18.45
CA ASN A 4 5.09 0.29 -17.94
C ASN A 4 4.84 0.33 -16.42
N HIS A 5 5.87 0.02 -15.62
CA HIS A 5 5.81 0.05 -14.16
C HIS A 5 6.17 1.43 -13.57
N ALA A 6 6.16 2.48 -14.39
CA ALA A 6 6.38 3.84 -13.91
C ALA A 6 5.07 4.48 -13.48
N PHE A 7 5.12 5.22 -12.36
CA PHE A 7 4.01 6.05 -11.92
C PHE A 7 3.62 7.05 -13.03
N PRO A 8 2.32 7.27 -13.29
CA PRO A 8 1.89 8.18 -14.34
C PRO A 8 2.44 9.58 -14.09
N TRP A 9 2.93 10.22 -15.16
CA TRP A 9 3.49 11.57 -15.08
C TRP A 9 2.45 12.62 -14.67
N GLY A 10 1.17 12.37 -14.94
CA GLY A 10 0.05 13.22 -14.54
C GLY A 10 -1.13 12.42 -14.00
N ILE A 11 -1.79 12.95 -12.98
CA ILE A 11 -3.00 12.38 -12.37
C ILE A 11 -4.20 12.94 -13.11
N TYR A 12 -4.85 12.10 -13.90
CA TYR A 12 -6.09 12.45 -14.58
C TYR A 12 -7.22 12.73 -13.57
N ILE A 13 -7.78 13.93 -13.61
CA ILE A 13 -8.84 14.38 -12.70
C ILE A 13 -10.20 14.56 -13.39
N GLY A 14 -10.23 14.57 -14.72
CA GLY A 14 -11.45 14.79 -15.50
C GLY A 14 -11.16 15.50 -16.81
N ASP A 15 -12.22 15.94 -17.47
CA ASP A 15 -12.16 16.60 -18.77
C ASP A 15 -12.71 18.02 -18.70
N LEU A 16 -12.12 18.90 -19.50
CA LEU A 16 -12.70 20.19 -19.88
C LEU A 16 -13.50 20.01 -21.16
N ILE A 17 -14.74 20.44 -21.15
CA ILE A 17 -15.71 20.25 -22.24
C ILE A 17 -16.11 21.62 -22.78
N ASP A 18 -15.92 21.82 -24.08
CA ASP A 18 -16.47 22.96 -24.82
C ASP A 18 -17.07 22.46 -26.14
N ASN A 19 -18.40 22.47 -26.23
CA ASN A 19 -19.16 21.95 -27.37
C ASN A 19 -18.80 20.50 -27.73
N ASP A 20 -18.02 20.29 -28.79
CA ASP A 20 -17.56 18.97 -29.29
C ASP A 20 -16.10 18.66 -28.90
N ASP A 21 -15.38 19.62 -28.29
CA ASP A 21 -14.00 19.45 -27.88
C ASP A 21 -13.92 19.00 -26.42
N THR A 22 -13.13 17.96 -26.18
CA THR A 22 -12.86 17.40 -24.85
C THR A 22 -11.37 17.40 -24.60
N ILE A 23 -10.92 18.08 -23.54
CA ILE A 23 -9.51 18.21 -23.19
C ILE A 23 -9.29 17.52 -21.84
N PRO A 24 -8.49 16.43 -21.77
CA PRO A 24 -8.20 15.79 -20.51
C PRO A 24 -7.36 16.69 -19.62
N LEU A 25 -7.76 16.81 -18.37
CA LEU A 25 -7.09 17.61 -17.36
C LEU A 25 -6.37 16.69 -16.37
N CYS A 26 -5.06 16.92 -16.25
CA CYS A 26 -4.19 16.16 -15.36
C CYS A 26 -3.44 17.10 -14.41
N LEU A 27 -3.30 16.70 -13.15
CA LEU A 27 -2.39 17.31 -12.20
C LEU A 27 -0.97 16.74 -12.37
N ASP A 28 0.08 17.54 -12.26
CA ASP A 28 1.46 17.04 -12.33
C ASP A 28 1.73 16.10 -11.15
N SER A 29 2.08 14.84 -11.42
CA SER A 29 2.37 13.88 -10.37
C SER A 29 3.55 14.30 -9.47
N LYS A 30 4.52 15.08 -10.00
CA LYS A 30 5.72 15.51 -9.28
C LYS A 30 5.45 16.43 -8.09
N GLN A 31 4.26 17.01 -8.00
CA GLN A 31 3.85 17.75 -6.82
C GLN A 31 3.61 16.84 -5.59
N GLY A 32 3.63 15.51 -5.77
CA GLY A 32 3.54 14.52 -4.69
C GLY A 32 2.15 14.33 -4.09
N GLY A 33 1.20 15.21 -4.40
CA GLY A 33 -0.17 15.11 -3.91
C GLY A 33 -0.95 16.42 -3.97
N PHE A 34 -2.21 16.37 -3.54
CA PHE A 34 -3.08 17.55 -3.43
C PHE A 34 -4.07 17.38 -2.27
N CYS A 35 -4.64 18.49 -1.81
CA CYS A 35 -5.70 18.50 -0.81
C CYS A 35 -7.06 18.72 -1.49
N VAL A 36 -8.08 17.93 -1.15
CA VAL A 36 -9.47 18.14 -1.55
C VAL A 36 -10.22 18.75 -0.38
N ILE A 37 -10.56 20.04 -0.50
CA ILE A 37 -11.28 20.79 0.53
C ILE A 37 -12.72 20.99 0.07
N PHE A 38 -13.70 20.61 0.89
CA PHE A 38 -15.10 20.63 0.47
C PHE A 38 -16.04 21.23 1.51
N ASP A 39 -17.11 21.87 1.04
CA ASP A 39 -18.21 22.32 1.91
C ASP A 39 -19.05 21.13 2.43
N GLU A 40 -19.86 21.38 3.47
CA GLU A 40 -20.71 20.35 4.09
C GLU A 40 -21.63 19.62 3.08
N GLY A 41 -22.07 20.33 2.04
CA GLY A 41 -22.97 19.81 1.00
C GLY A 41 -22.29 18.96 -0.08
N SER A 42 -20.95 19.00 -0.14
CA SER A 42 -20.14 18.44 -1.24
C SER A 42 -19.36 17.19 -0.86
N GLU A 43 -19.44 16.73 0.40
CA GLU A 43 -18.74 15.54 0.91
C GLU A 43 -18.90 14.31 0.00
N LYS A 44 -20.11 14.06 -0.53
CA LYS A 44 -20.35 12.92 -1.43
C LYS A 44 -19.62 13.06 -2.78
N VAL A 45 -19.56 14.28 -3.32
CA VAL A 45 -18.84 14.56 -4.57
C VAL A 45 -17.34 14.41 -4.35
N ALA A 46 -16.82 14.94 -3.23
CA ALA A 46 -15.42 14.79 -2.84
C ALA A 46 -15.01 13.32 -2.71
N ASN A 47 -15.77 12.53 -1.94
CA ASN A 47 -15.49 11.10 -1.78
C ASN A 47 -15.53 10.37 -3.13
N ASN A 48 -16.51 10.68 -3.99
CA ASN A 48 -16.61 10.06 -5.31
C ASN A 48 -15.42 10.40 -6.20
N PHE A 49 -15.03 11.68 -6.24
CA PHE A 49 -13.90 12.19 -6.99
C PHE A 49 -12.58 11.51 -6.59
N ILE A 50 -12.29 11.49 -5.29
CA ILE A 50 -11.08 10.84 -4.74
C ILE A 50 -11.07 9.34 -5.08
N GLU A 51 -12.20 8.65 -4.90
CA GLU A 51 -12.31 7.23 -5.19
C GLU A 51 -12.10 6.92 -6.69
N ASN A 52 -12.64 7.76 -7.58
CA ASN A 52 -12.46 7.61 -9.02
C ASN A 52 -11.00 7.80 -9.43
N ILE A 53 -10.28 8.78 -8.86
CA ILE A 53 -8.85 8.95 -9.12
C ILE A 53 -8.05 7.72 -8.66
N ALA A 54 -8.32 7.21 -7.46
CA ALA A 54 -7.66 6.02 -6.95
C ALA A 54 -7.91 4.79 -7.83
N LEU A 55 -9.16 4.58 -8.27
CA LEU A 55 -9.52 3.50 -9.20
C LEU A 55 -8.88 3.68 -10.56
N LYS A 56 -8.73 4.92 -11.05
CA LYS A 56 -8.05 5.20 -12.31
C LYS A 56 -6.57 4.83 -12.26
N LEU A 57 -5.91 5.06 -11.12
CA LEU A 57 -4.53 4.62 -10.91
C LEU A 57 -4.40 3.09 -10.99
N PHE A 58 -5.35 2.33 -10.47
CA PHE A 58 -5.39 0.88 -10.64
C PHE A 58 -5.57 0.43 -12.10
N GLU A 59 -6.25 1.21 -12.95
CA GLU A 59 -6.37 0.88 -14.39
C GLU A 59 -5.09 1.18 -15.19
N VAL A 60 -4.31 2.17 -14.75
CA VAL A 60 -3.12 2.65 -15.47
C VAL A 60 -1.87 1.90 -15.05
N LEU A 61 -1.79 1.47 -13.80
CA LEU A 61 -0.66 0.72 -13.27
C LEU A 61 -0.90 -0.79 -13.36
N PRO A 62 0.16 -1.60 -13.58
CA PRO A 62 0.08 -3.04 -13.44
C PRO A 62 -0.50 -3.46 -12.09
N ILE A 63 -1.22 -4.58 -12.07
CA ILE A 63 -1.89 -5.03 -10.86
C ILE A 63 -0.86 -5.38 -9.78
N GLY A 64 -1.12 -4.95 -8.55
CA GLY A 64 -0.16 -5.09 -7.46
C GLY A 64 0.97 -4.06 -7.42
N ASP A 65 1.14 -3.20 -8.44
CA ASP A 65 2.13 -2.11 -8.39
C ASP A 65 1.71 -0.97 -7.44
N ILE A 66 0.45 -0.87 -7.06
CA ILE A 66 -0.06 0.19 -6.16
C ILE A 66 -0.92 -0.37 -5.04
N ILE A 67 -0.75 0.18 -3.84
CA ILE A 67 -1.61 -0.02 -2.68
C ILE A 67 -2.23 1.30 -2.24
N VAL A 68 -3.47 1.25 -1.74
CA VAL A 68 -4.15 2.42 -1.16
C VAL A 68 -4.08 2.37 0.36
N ASP A 69 -3.39 3.34 0.94
CA ASP A 69 -3.19 3.52 2.37
C ASP A 69 -4.11 4.61 2.91
N ILE A 70 -5.09 4.22 3.74
CA ILE A 70 -6.11 5.14 4.23
C ILE A 70 -5.90 5.51 5.69
N PHE A 71 -5.92 6.81 5.96
CA PHE A 71 -5.93 7.41 7.29
C PHE A 71 -7.28 8.07 7.53
N ASP A 72 -8.27 7.30 7.98
CA ASP A 72 -9.61 7.79 8.27
C ASP A 72 -10.21 7.04 9.47
N PHE A 73 -10.34 7.71 10.61
CA PHE A 73 -10.93 7.13 11.83
C PHE A 73 -12.40 7.50 11.98
N SER A 74 -12.99 8.13 10.96
CA SER A 74 -14.41 8.42 10.99
C SER A 74 -15.21 7.11 10.93
N HIS A 75 -16.38 7.12 11.56
CA HIS A 75 -17.31 5.98 11.47
C HIS A 75 -17.96 5.85 10.07
N LYS A 76 -17.66 6.76 9.14
CA LYS A 76 -18.25 6.81 7.80
C LYS A 76 -17.40 5.95 6.86
N LYS A 77 -18.05 5.01 6.17
CA LYS A 77 -17.39 4.24 5.11
C LYS A 77 -17.40 5.04 3.80
N ARG A 78 -16.37 5.86 3.58
CA ARG A 78 -16.29 6.81 2.45
C ARG A 78 -16.05 6.16 1.10
N PHE A 79 -15.18 5.15 1.07
CA PHE A 79 -14.68 4.53 -0.16
C PHE A 79 -15.14 3.07 -0.26
N MET A 80 -16.38 2.88 -0.69
CA MET A 80 -17.03 1.58 -0.72
C MET A 80 -16.39 0.63 -1.73
N HIS A 81 -16.06 1.12 -2.93
CA HIS A 81 -15.43 0.33 -3.98
C HIS A 81 -14.01 -0.04 -3.59
N LEU A 82 -13.21 0.92 -3.14
CA LEU A 82 -11.84 0.63 -2.70
C LEU A 82 -11.79 -0.38 -1.55
N SER A 83 -12.72 -0.28 -0.59
CA SER A 83 -12.77 -1.23 0.55
C SER A 83 -13.04 -2.68 0.13
N SER A 84 -13.55 -2.90 -1.09
CA SER A 84 -13.77 -4.25 -1.61
C SER A 84 -12.47 -4.97 -1.96
N LEU A 85 -11.38 -4.23 -2.15
CA LEU A 85 -10.03 -4.72 -2.47
C LEU A 85 -9.18 -5.07 -1.22
N GLN A 86 -9.81 -5.08 -0.04
CA GLN A 86 -9.11 -5.33 1.22
C GLN A 86 -8.58 -6.77 1.34
N ASN A 87 -9.29 -7.75 0.77
CA ASN A 87 -8.87 -9.16 0.86
C ASN A 87 -7.66 -9.45 -0.06
N GLU A 88 -7.52 -8.63 -1.09
CA GLU A 88 -6.48 -8.65 -2.12
C GLU A 88 -5.24 -7.87 -1.68
N LYS A 89 -5.26 -7.29 -0.46
CA LYS A 89 -4.19 -6.47 0.13
C LYS A 89 -3.82 -5.22 -0.70
N LEU A 90 -4.74 -4.73 -1.54
CA LEU A 90 -4.57 -3.48 -2.29
C LEU A 90 -5.20 -2.27 -1.57
N TYR A 91 -5.83 -2.52 -0.42
CA TYR A 91 -6.47 -1.53 0.43
C TYR A 91 -6.14 -1.81 1.89
N ASP A 92 -5.55 -0.84 2.57
CA ASP A 92 -5.28 -0.93 4.00
C ASP A 92 -5.71 0.36 4.73
N ILE A 93 -6.54 0.21 5.76
CA ILE A 93 -7.16 1.33 6.49
C ILE A 93 -6.73 1.35 7.95
N ALA A 94 -6.22 2.50 8.39
CA ALA A 94 -6.11 2.84 9.80
C ALA A 94 -7.47 3.34 10.30
N PHE A 95 -8.06 2.66 11.28
CA PHE A 95 -9.42 2.90 11.79
C PHE A 95 -9.45 3.57 13.17
N ASN A 96 -8.29 3.86 13.75
CA ASN A 96 -8.12 4.65 14.97
C ASN A 96 -6.72 5.28 15.03
N GLN A 97 -6.55 6.21 15.97
CA GLN A 97 -5.30 6.94 16.19
C GLN A 97 -4.06 6.04 16.33
N ASN A 98 -4.13 4.98 17.15
CA ASN A 98 -2.99 4.07 17.34
C ASN A 98 -2.65 3.30 16.06
N SER A 99 -3.65 2.80 15.32
CA SER A 99 -3.42 2.13 14.04
C SER A 99 -2.81 3.06 12.99
N ALA A 100 -3.23 4.33 12.95
CA ALA A 100 -2.65 5.31 12.03
C ALA A 100 -1.24 5.70 12.39
N THR A 101 -0.95 5.90 13.67
CA THR A 101 0.43 6.08 14.12
C THR A 101 1.32 4.95 13.62
N ASN A 102 0.91 3.70 13.86
CA ASN A 102 1.73 2.55 13.49
C ASN A 102 1.89 2.46 11.97
N LYS A 103 0.82 2.74 11.23
CA LYS A 103 0.83 2.79 9.78
C LYS A 103 1.74 3.90 9.24
N PHE A 104 1.66 5.11 9.80
CA PHE A 104 2.52 6.23 9.44
C PHE A 104 4.00 5.90 9.70
N ASN A 105 4.31 5.30 10.85
CA ASN A 105 5.67 4.85 11.15
C ASN A 105 6.18 3.82 10.11
N ALA A 106 5.33 2.88 9.70
CA ALA A 106 5.70 1.86 8.72
C ALA A 106 5.96 2.46 7.33
N ILE A 107 5.12 3.38 6.86
CA ILE A 107 5.36 4.04 5.56
C ILE A 107 6.56 4.99 5.59
N GLU A 108 6.83 5.64 6.73
CA GLU A 108 8.03 6.45 6.92
C GLU A 108 9.30 5.58 6.86
N GLU A 109 9.28 4.39 7.46
CA GLU A 109 10.37 3.42 7.36
C GLU A 109 10.58 2.93 5.92
N ILE A 110 9.52 2.64 5.17
CA ILE A 110 9.59 2.30 3.75
C ILE A 110 10.25 3.43 2.95
N ALA A 111 9.81 4.68 3.16
CA ALA A 111 10.37 5.83 2.46
C ALA A 111 11.87 6.00 2.76
N LEU A 112 12.26 5.89 4.02
CA LEU A 112 13.67 5.98 4.45
C LEU A 112 14.52 4.87 3.83
N ASN A 113 14.06 3.61 3.88
CA ASN A 113 14.78 2.49 3.27
C ASN A 113 14.95 2.69 1.75
N ARG A 114 13.91 3.18 1.07
CA ARG A 114 13.99 3.49 -0.37
C ARG A 114 15.04 4.55 -0.66
N HIS A 115 15.06 5.65 0.07
CA HIS A 115 16.07 6.71 -0.10
C HIS A 115 17.49 6.24 0.17
N HIS A 116 17.68 5.34 1.15
CA HIS A 116 19.01 4.89 1.55
C HIS A 116 19.55 3.72 0.71
N ASP A 117 18.69 2.78 0.32
CA ASP A 117 19.11 1.49 -0.23
C ASP A 117 18.73 1.30 -1.70
N ILE A 118 17.70 2.01 -2.20
CA ILE A 118 17.14 1.80 -3.55
C ILE A 118 17.44 2.97 -4.49
N LEU A 119 17.19 4.21 -4.06
CA LEU A 119 17.33 5.39 -4.91
C LEU A 119 18.80 5.77 -5.10
N THR A 120 19.14 6.10 -6.34
CA THR A 120 20.53 6.43 -6.72
C THR A 120 20.56 7.63 -7.66
N SER A 121 21.75 8.18 -7.91
CA SER A 121 21.90 9.28 -8.89
C SER A 121 21.44 8.92 -10.31
N THR A 122 21.41 7.64 -10.67
CA THR A 122 20.95 7.13 -11.98
C THR A 122 19.50 6.65 -11.98
N ALA A 123 18.89 6.52 -10.79
CA ALA A 123 17.49 6.18 -10.59
C ALA A 123 16.96 6.97 -9.39
N PRO A 124 16.68 8.28 -9.56
CA PRO A 124 16.35 9.17 -8.45
C PRO A 124 14.94 8.95 -7.90
N THR A 125 14.06 8.24 -8.61
CA THR A 125 12.70 7.92 -8.15
C THR A 125 12.43 6.41 -8.21
N ILE A 126 11.42 5.95 -7.48
CA ILE A 126 10.90 4.58 -7.60
C ILE A 126 10.42 4.29 -9.02
N SER A 127 9.92 5.27 -9.76
CA SER A 127 9.60 5.11 -11.19
C SER A 127 10.83 4.79 -12.03
N ASP A 128 11.96 5.48 -11.81
CA ASP A 128 13.21 5.19 -12.52
C ASP A 128 13.75 3.81 -12.15
N TYR A 129 13.69 3.45 -10.86
CA TYR A 129 14.11 2.15 -10.36
C TYR A 129 13.23 1.02 -10.94
N ASN A 130 11.90 1.17 -10.89
CA ASN A 130 10.96 0.19 -11.40
C ASN A 130 11.07 -0.01 -12.91
N GLN A 131 11.51 0.98 -13.69
CA GLN A 131 11.77 0.77 -15.12
C GLN A 131 12.99 -0.11 -15.39
N GLN A 132 13.96 -0.15 -14.49
CA GLN A 132 15.26 -0.80 -14.70
C GLN A 132 15.42 -2.10 -13.90
N SER A 133 14.74 -2.23 -12.76
CA SER A 133 14.87 -3.37 -11.85
C SER A 133 14.05 -4.58 -12.30
N LYS A 134 14.50 -5.78 -11.92
CA LYS A 134 13.69 -7.00 -12.02
C LYS A 134 12.66 -7.10 -10.89
N PHE A 135 12.97 -6.54 -9.72
CA PHE A 135 12.12 -6.55 -8.54
C PHE A 135 11.49 -5.17 -8.41
N LYS A 136 10.17 -5.10 -8.60
CA LYS A 136 9.42 -3.84 -8.57
C LYS A 136 9.04 -3.50 -7.13
N GLU A 137 9.12 -2.21 -6.82
CA GLU A 137 8.63 -1.64 -5.57
C GLU A 137 7.20 -1.12 -5.75
N GLN A 138 6.34 -1.38 -4.77
CA GLN A 138 4.96 -0.88 -4.79
C GLN A 138 4.90 0.63 -4.56
N TYR A 139 4.05 1.29 -5.32
CA TYR A 139 3.59 2.65 -5.05
C TYR A 139 2.55 2.67 -3.93
N HIS A 140 2.53 3.76 -3.18
CA HIS A 140 1.60 3.98 -2.09
C HIS A 140 0.74 5.22 -2.36
N LEU A 141 -0.57 5.03 -2.53
CA LEU A 141 -1.54 6.11 -2.58
C LEU A 141 -2.07 6.39 -1.18
N LEU A 142 -1.66 7.52 -0.59
CA LEU A 142 -2.08 7.94 0.73
C LEU A 142 -3.40 8.72 0.65
N LEU A 143 -4.49 8.15 1.16
CA LEU A 143 -5.76 8.88 1.34
C LEU A 143 -5.88 9.34 2.78
N ILE A 144 -5.73 10.65 3.02
CA ILE A 144 -5.61 11.21 4.37
C ILE A 144 -6.82 12.07 4.71
N ASN A 145 -7.65 11.61 5.65
CA ASN A 145 -8.72 12.42 6.22
C ASN A 145 -8.13 13.42 7.25
N LEU A 146 -8.03 14.68 6.84
CA LEU A 146 -7.49 15.79 7.64
C LEU A 146 -8.31 16.10 8.88
N ASP A 147 -9.61 15.78 8.89
CA ASP A 147 -10.47 15.94 10.07
C ASP A 147 -10.10 14.97 11.21
N SER A 148 -9.36 13.88 10.91
CA SER A 148 -9.06 12.82 11.87
C SER A 148 -7.58 12.42 11.94
N PHE A 149 -6.69 13.12 11.24
CA PHE A 149 -5.27 12.78 11.21
C PHE A 149 -4.59 13.01 12.58
N PRO A 150 -3.76 12.08 13.08
CA PRO A 150 -3.25 12.13 14.45
C PRO A 150 -2.23 13.26 14.65
N ASP A 151 -2.46 14.15 15.62
CA ASP A 151 -1.58 15.29 15.93
C ASP A 151 -0.50 14.96 16.97
N GLU A 152 -0.78 14.06 17.92
CA GLU A 152 0.03 13.83 19.14
C GLU A 152 1.44 13.26 18.88
N MET A 153 1.78 12.84 17.65
CA MET A 153 3.02 12.09 17.33
C MET A 153 3.90 12.73 16.27
N THR A 154 3.55 13.94 15.86
CA THR A 154 4.07 14.55 14.64
C THR A 154 4.43 15.99 14.93
N SER A 155 5.72 16.25 15.12
CA SER A 155 6.18 17.62 14.92
C SER A 155 5.86 18.00 13.46
N GLN A 156 5.39 19.22 13.24
CA GLN A 156 5.18 19.77 11.88
C GLN A 156 6.38 19.49 10.95
N LYS A 157 7.59 19.53 11.52
CA LYS A 157 8.85 19.18 10.86
C LYS A 157 8.92 17.73 10.39
N ARG A 158 8.47 16.76 11.18
CA ARG A 158 8.48 15.33 10.81
C ARG A 158 7.57 15.09 9.60
N ILE A 159 6.34 15.61 9.66
CA ILE A 159 5.38 15.50 8.55
C ILE A 159 5.92 16.15 7.28
N LYS A 160 6.42 17.38 7.41
CA LYS A 160 7.04 18.10 6.30
C LYS A 160 8.20 17.29 5.69
N ASN A 161 9.13 16.81 6.51
CA ASN A 161 10.28 16.04 6.04
C ASN A 161 9.88 14.76 5.30
N PHE A 162 8.83 14.07 5.77
CA PHE A 162 8.29 12.91 5.07
C PHE A 162 7.78 13.32 3.68
N PHE A 163 6.84 14.26 3.60
CA PHE A 163 6.23 14.65 2.33
C PHE A 163 7.19 15.36 1.36
N ASP A 164 8.22 16.05 1.86
CA ASP A 164 9.29 16.65 1.04
C ASP A 164 10.05 15.62 0.18
N SER A 165 10.01 14.34 0.55
CA SER A 165 10.78 13.26 -0.10
C SER A 165 9.92 12.04 -0.47
N ALA A 166 8.61 12.13 -0.23
CA ALA A 166 7.69 11.01 -0.39
C ALA A 166 7.49 10.63 -1.86
N TYR A 167 7.46 11.62 -2.77
CA TYR A 167 7.23 11.38 -4.19
C TYR A 167 8.33 10.51 -4.81
N GLU A 168 9.60 10.85 -4.57
CA GLU A 168 10.74 10.08 -5.07
C GLU A 168 10.71 8.64 -4.54
N ALA A 169 10.27 8.46 -3.28
CA ALA A 169 10.10 7.17 -2.64
C ALA A 169 8.81 6.41 -3.06
N GLY A 170 8.08 6.88 -4.06
CA GLY A 170 6.93 6.18 -4.64
C GLY A 170 5.61 6.38 -3.89
N PHE A 171 5.47 7.48 -3.15
CA PHE A 171 4.23 7.86 -2.47
C PHE A 171 3.52 9.00 -3.22
N TYR A 172 2.20 8.91 -3.31
CA TYR A 172 1.35 10.00 -3.82
C TYR A 172 0.20 10.25 -2.84
N THR A 173 -0.11 11.51 -2.54
CA THR A 173 -1.04 11.86 -1.46
C THR A 173 -2.30 12.54 -1.98
N ILE A 174 -3.46 12.07 -1.54
CA ILE A 174 -4.73 12.80 -1.67
C ILE A 174 -5.24 13.02 -0.24
N ALA A 175 -4.94 14.18 0.30
CA ALA A 175 -5.49 14.61 1.58
C ALA A 175 -6.88 15.21 1.34
N PHE A 176 -7.78 15.08 2.30
CA PHE A 176 -9.14 15.61 2.16
C PHE A 176 -9.74 15.99 3.50
N GLY A 177 -10.62 16.98 3.50
CA GLY A 177 -11.31 17.42 4.70
C GLY A 177 -12.38 18.46 4.39
N SER A 178 -13.25 18.69 5.36
CA SER A 178 -14.21 19.79 5.29
C SER A 178 -13.49 21.14 5.29
N THR A 179 -14.16 22.22 4.90
CA THR A 179 -13.59 23.59 5.02
C THR A 179 -13.12 23.94 6.43
N GLU A 180 -13.63 23.27 7.48
CA GLU A 180 -13.20 23.47 8.87
C GLU A 180 -11.72 23.14 9.10
N VAL A 181 -11.13 22.24 8.30
CA VAL A 181 -9.72 21.86 8.46
C VAL A 181 -8.74 23.00 8.19
N LEU A 182 -9.15 24.00 7.41
CA LEU A 182 -8.34 25.18 7.11
C LEU A 182 -8.01 25.97 8.37
N GLU A 183 -8.91 25.98 9.36
CA GLU A 183 -8.74 26.64 10.65
C GLU A 183 -8.27 25.69 11.76
N SER A 184 -7.87 24.45 11.41
CA SER A 184 -7.48 23.43 12.39
C SER A 184 -6.27 23.85 13.22
N GLU A 185 -6.33 23.64 14.54
CA GLU A 185 -5.19 23.82 15.45
C GLU A 185 -4.16 22.68 15.37
N SER A 186 -4.50 21.57 14.68
CA SER A 186 -3.62 20.42 14.49
C SER A 186 -2.40 20.81 13.67
N LYS A 187 -1.21 20.66 14.25
CA LYS A 187 0.06 20.95 13.57
C LYS A 187 0.31 20.00 12.42
N ALA A 188 -0.13 18.75 12.56
CA ALA A 188 -0.05 17.76 11.50
C ALA A 188 -0.93 18.14 10.30
N THR A 189 -2.19 18.51 10.56
CA THR A 189 -3.13 18.96 9.53
C THR A 189 -2.61 20.19 8.81
N GLN A 190 -2.14 21.20 9.57
CA GLN A 190 -1.54 22.41 8.99
C GLN A 190 -0.26 22.10 8.20
N ALA A 191 0.56 21.13 8.61
CA ALA A 191 1.73 20.72 7.83
C ALA A 191 1.33 20.17 6.45
N ILE A 192 0.30 19.32 6.39
CA ILE A 192 -0.19 18.71 5.14
C ILE A 192 -0.85 19.77 4.25
N LEU A 193 -1.69 20.63 4.82
CA LEU A 193 -2.32 21.73 4.09
C LEU A 193 -1.28 22.67 3.45
N ASN A 194 -0.22 23.01 4.18
CA ASN A 194 0.83 23.88 3.64
C ASN A 194 1.76 23.17 2.62
N GLN A 195 1.73 21.84 2.56
CA GLN A 195 2.58 21.05 1.66
C GLN A 195 2.00 20.97 0.25
N PHE A 196 0.68 20.87 0.13
CA PHE A 196 0.01 20.48 -1.11
C PHE A 196 -0.98 21.55 -1.58
N SER A 197 -1.14 21.66 -2.90
CA SER A 197 -2.12 22.55 -3.52
C SER A 197 -3.55 22.17 -3.17
N HIS A 198 -4.45 23.15 -3.07
CA HIS A 198 -5.85 22.92 -2.69
C HIS A 198 -6.79 22.88 -3.90
N LEU A 199 -7.60 21.83 -3.95
CA LEU A 199 -8.73 21.66 -4.85
C LEU A 199 -10.03 21.81 -4.06
N GLY A 200 -10.74 22.91 -4.31
CA GLY A 200 -12.01 23.22 -3.67
C GLY A 200 -13.19 22.49 -4.31
N ILE A 201 -14.13 21.99 -3.52
CA ILE A 201 -15.43 21.50 -3.98
C ILE A 201 -16.53 22.24 -3.21
N GLU A 202 -17.20 23.14 -3.91
CA GLU A 202 -18.22 24.03 -3.37
C GLU A 202 -19.49 23.91 -4.21
N ASP A 203 -20.65 23.91 -3.58
CA ASP A 203 -21.94 23.73 -4.26
C ASP A 203 -21.96 22.51 -5.19
N LYS A 204 -21.29 21.42 -4.77
CA LYS A 204 -21.12 20.16 -5.52
C LYS A 204 -20.34 20.30 -6.83
N LYS A 205 -19.59 21.39 -7.02
CA LYS A 205 -18.76 21.65 -8.19
C LYS A 205 -17.30 21.78 -7.80
N ILE A 206 -16.43 21.18 -8.62
CA ILE A 206 -14.98 21.31 -8.45
C ILE A 206 -14.53 22.67 -8.96
N LYS A 207 -13.71 23.38 -8.17
CA LYS A 207 -13.14 24.68 -8.49
C LYS A 207 -11.72 24.50 -9.01
N LEU A 208 -11.52 24.84 -10.28
CA LEU A 208 -10.20 24.91 -10.88
C LEU A 208 -9.59 26.28 -10.57
N THR A 209 -8.55 26.32 -9.74
CA THR A 209 -7.91 27.55 -9.27
C THR A 209 -6.57 27.77 -9.96
N LYS A 210 -6.06 29.00 -9.91
CA LYS A 210 -4.69 29.34 -10.35
C LYS A 210 -3.60 28.57 -9.62
N GLU A 211 -3.90 28.16 -8.40
CA GLU A 211 -3.01 27.34 -7.58
C GLU A 211 -2.81 25.95 -8.17
N LEU A 212 -3.86 25.37 -8.76
CA LEU A 212 -3.80 24.07 -9.44
C LEU A 212 -3.31 24.20 -10.89
N PHE A 213 -3.77 25.24 -11.58
CA PHE A 213 -3.51 25.45 -13.01
C PHE A 213 -3.21 26.93 -13.25
N GLU A 214 -1.96 27.28 -13.56
CA GLU A 214 -1.56 28.68 -13.84
C GLU A 214 -2.38 29.34 -14.96
N PHE A 215 -2.94 28.52 -15.86
CA PHE A 215 -3.79 28.91 -16.99
C PHE A 215 -5.29 28.83 -16.69
N SER A 216 -5.72 28.83 -15.41
CA SER A 216 -7.14 28.69 -15.04
C SER A 216 -8.05 29.71 -15.74
N ASP A 217 -7.58 30.94 -15.93
CA ASP A 217 -8.33 32.00 -16.62
C ASP A 217 -8.63 31.66 -18.09
N MET A 218 -7.76 30.85 -18.73
CA MET A 218 -7.93 30.43 -20.13
C MET A 218 -8.93 29.29 -20.30
N ILE A 219 -9.32 28.64 -19.20
CA ILE A 219 -10.24 27.49 -19.20
C ILE A 219 -11.56 27.82 -18.47
N GLU A 220 -11.81 29.08 -18.13
CA GLU A 220 -13.06 29.53 -17.48
C GLU A 220 -14.30 29.28 -18.32
N ASP A 221 -14.16 29.29 -19.66
CA ASP A 221 -15.26 29.06 -20.59
C ASP A 221 -15.60 27.56 -20.77
N TYR A 222 -14.78 26.65 -20.23
CA TYR A 222 -14.99 25.21 -20.35
C TYR A 222 -15.81 24.67 -19.16
N GLU A 223 -16.69 23.70 -19.43
CA GLU A 223 -17.33 22.92 -18.38
C GLU A 223 -16.39 21.80 -17.92
N PHE A 224 -16.10 21.74 -16.62
CA PHE A 224 -15.29 20.66 -16.07
C PHE A 224 -16.15 19.49 -15.60
N GLU A 225 -15.94 18.32 -16.19
CA GLU A 225 -16.51 17.05 -15.77
C GLU A 225 -15.41 16.21 -15.12
N TYR A 226 -15.54 15.93 -13.82
CA TYR A 226 -14.55 15.14 -13.10
C TYR A 226 -14.63 13.65 -13.47
N VAL A 227 -13.52 12.94 -13.35
CA VAL A 227 -13.42 11.51 -13.64
C VAL A 227 -14.52 10.73 -12.91
N ASN A 228 -15.40 10.08 -13.67
CA ASN A 228 -16.56 9.37 -13.12
C ASN A 228 -16.88 8.09 -13.89
N ASP A 229 -15.85 7.28 -14.10
CA ASP A 229 -15.94 5.97 -14.74
C ASP A 229 -16.83 4.99 -13.96
N ASN A 230 -17.22 3.89 -14.62
CA ASN A 230 -18.02 2.84 -13.98
C ASN A 230 -17.18 2.03 -12.98
N LYS A 231 -17.17 2.48 -11.72
CA LYS A 231 -16.42 1.86 -10.61
C LYS A 231 -16.65 0.36 -10.45
N ASP A 232 -17.90 -0.10 -10.60
CA ASP A 232 -18.23 -1.52 -10.45
C ASP A 232 -17.51 -2.36 -11.51
N LYS A 233 -17.46 -1.84 -12.75
CA LYS A 233 -16.74 -2.48 -13.86
C LYS A 233 -15.22 -2.46 -13.65
N ILE A 234 -14.68 -1.37 -13.11
CA ILE A 234 -13.24 -1.29 -12.78
C ILE A 234 -12.88 -2.37 -11.75
N ILE A 235 -13.64 -2.47 -10.66
CA ILE A 235 -13.44 -3.48 -9.63
C ILE A 235 -13.58 -4.90 -10.20
N GLU A 236 -14.62 -5.16 -11.00
CA GLU A 236 -14.82 -6.46 -11.63
C GLU A 236 -13.61 -6.87 -12.48
N ASN A 237 -13.12 -5.95 -13.33
CA ASN A 237 -11.94 -6.18 -14.16
C ASN A 237 -10.70 -6.49 -13.33
N LEU A 238 -10.42 -5.69 -12.29
CA LEU A 238 -9.29 -5.90 -11.38
C LEU A 238 -9.35 -7.27 -10.70
N LEU A 239 -10.51 -7.65 -10.17
CA LEU A 239 -10.69 -8.95 -9.52
C LEU A 239 -10.55 -10.12 -10.49
N VAL A 240 -10.97 -9.97 -11.75
CA VAL A 240 -10.76 -10.96 -12.79
C VAL A 240 -9.28 -11.08 -13.15
N GLU A 241 -8.55 -9.97 -13.21
CA GLU A 241 -7.13 -9.94 -13.52
C GLU A 241 -6.28 -10.55 -12.40
N LEU A 242 -6.54 -10.20 -11.13
CA LEU A 242 -5.90 -10.84 -9.96
C LEU A 242 -6.06 -12.36 -9.98
N LYS A 243 -7.28 -12.84 -10.26
CA LYS A 243 -7.55 -14.28 -10.38
C LYS A 243 -6.82 -14.92 -11.54
N LYS A 244 -6.59 -14.20 -12.64
CA LYS A 244 -5.82 -14.72 -13.77
C LYS A 244 -4.35 -14.85 -13.39
N GLU A 245 -3.75 -13.83 -12.78
CA GLU A 245 -2.36 -13.88 -12.32
C GLU A 245 -2.11 -15.00 -11.32
N ASP A 246 -3.03 -15.17 -10.37
CA ASP A 246 -2.96 -16.26 -9.40
C ASP A 246 -2.94 -17.64 -10.06
N ASN A 247 -3.70 -17.81 -11.15
CA ASN A 247 -3.80 -19.06 -11.90
C ASN A 247 -2.70 -19.21 -12.98
N SER A 248 -2.11 -18.11 -13.45
CA SER A 248 -1.08 -18.11 -14.51
C SER A 248 0.35 -18.04 -13.99
N SER A 249 0.55 -17.74 -12.70
CA SER A 249 1.88 -17.77 -12.09
C SER A 249 2.51 -19.16 -12.23
N THR A 250 3.57 -19.25 -13.05
CA THR A 250 4.45 -20.43 -13.08
C THR A 250 5.35 -20.48 -11.84
N GLU A 251 5.51 -19.33 -11.19
CA GLU A 251 6.22 -19.16 -9.93
C GLU A 251 5.44 -19.87 -8.81
N LYS A 252 6.16 -20.72 -8.08
CA LYS A 252 5.57 -21.53 -7.03
C LYS A 252 6.30 -21.27 -5.73
N ASP A 253 5.53 -21.20 -4.66
CA ASP A 253 6.11 -21.41 -3.34
C ASP A 253 6.51 -22.87 -3.22
N PHE A 254 7.76 -23.12 -2.82
CA PHE A 254 8.23 -24.46 -2.53
C PHE A 254 7.73 -24.94 -1.16
N LEU A 255 7.28 -24.02 -0.29
CA LEU A 255 6.71 -24.33 1.03
C LEU A 255 5.45 -23.50 1.29
N SER A 256 4.40 -24.14 1.79
CA SER A 256 3.14 -23.51 2.21
C SER A 256 2.44 -24.34 3.29
N ILE A 257 2.52 -23.89 4.55
CA ILE A 257 1.98 -24.57 5.74
C ILE A 257 0.95 -23.67 6.43
N PRO A 258 -0.28 -24.13 6.73
CA PRO A 258 -1.21 -23.35 7.53
C PRO A 258 -0.68 -23.20 8.97
N ILE A 259 -0.59 -21.95 9.47
CA ILE A 259 -0.05 -21.65 10.80
C ILE A 259 -1.06 -21.00 11.76
N GLY A 260 -2.24 -20.63 11.27
CA GLY A 260 -3.27 -20.03 12.09
C GLY A 260 -4.44 -19.48 11.29
N THR A 261 -5.21 -18.60 11.92
CA THR A 261 -6.33 -17.90 11.30
C THR A 261 -6.16 -16.39 11.43
N SER A 262 -6.74 -15.64 10.48
CA SER A 262 -6.78 -14.18 10.52
C SER A 262 -7.54 -13.69 11.76
N LYS A 263 -7.39 -12.41 12.13
CA LYS A 263 -8.01 -11.83 13.34
C LYS A 263 -9.53 -12.00 13.39
N ASN A 264 -10.19 -12.14 12.23
CA ASN A 264 -11.64 -12.34 12.12
C ASN A 264 -12.05 -13.83 12.22
N GLY A 265 -11.08 -14.75 12.26
CA GLY A 265 -11.27 -16.20 12.35
C GLY A 265 -11.68 -16.89 11.05
N ARG A 266 -11.74 -16.20 9.91
CA ARG A 266 -12.30 -16.70 8.65
C ARG A 266 -11.26 -17.23 7.69
N ASP A 267 -10.10 -16.59 7.64
CA ASP A 267 -9.07 -16.91 6.65
C ASP A 267 -7.94 -17.69 7.32
N THR A 268 -7.43 -18.71 6.64
CA THR A 268 -6.25 -19.43 7.10
C THR A 268 -5.00 -18.61 6.76
N ILE A 269 -4.15 -18.37 7.74
CA ILE A 269 -2.82 -17.79 7.54
C ILE A 269 -1.86 -18.92 7.19
N TYR A 270 -1.12 -18.76 6.10
CA TYR A 270 -0.09 -19.69 5.67
C TYR A 270 1.30 -19.11 5.89
N PHE A 271 2.21 -19.97 6.33
CA PHE A 271 3.64 -19.77 6.23
C PHE A 271 4.08 -20.22 4.84
N THR A 272 4.41 -19.28 3.97
CA THR A 272 4.83 -19.53 2.59
C THR A 272 6.29 -19.15 2.36
N MET A 273 6.99 -19.95 1.56
CA MET A 273 8.33 -19.63 1.07
C MET A 273 8.49 -20.06 -0.39
N GLY A 274 9.11 -19.19 -1.18
CA GLY A 274 9.43 -19.39 -2.60
C GLY A 274 9.11 -18.18 -3.45
N ASP A 275 9.14 -18.38 -4.77
CA ASP A 275 9.15 -17.28 -5.74
C ASP A 275 7.82 -16.50 -5.72
N LYS A 276 6.70 -17.20 -5.58
CA LYS A 276 5.36 -16.58 -5.57
C LYS A 276 5.17 -15.62 -4.39
N SER A 277 5.61 -16.02 -3.20
CA SER A 277 5.53 -15.18 -1.99
C SER A 277 6.72 -14.23 -1.84
N THR A 278 7.76 -14.39 -2.67
CA THR A 278 9.08 -13.72 -2.55
C THR A 278 9.76 -13.92 -1.18
N ASN A 279 9.28 -14.87 -0.38
CA ASN A 279 9.80 -15.16 0.95
C ASN A 279 10.83 -16.28 0.85
N LEU A 280 12.11 -15.96 0.98
CA LEU A 280 13.18 -16.96 1.04
C LEU A 280 13.71 -17.20 2.46
N HIS A 281 13.39 -16.27 3.38
CA HIS A 281 13.83 -16.30 4.77
C HIS A 281 12.70 -15.88 5.70
N ALA A 282 12.73 -16.37 6.94
CA ALA A 282 11.77 -15.99 7.96
C ALA A 282 12.43 -15.91 9.34
N PHE A 283 11.99 -14.95 10.15
CA PHE A 283 12.39 -14.79 11.55
C PHE A 283 11.18 -14.95 12.46
N ILE A 284 11.31 -15.78 13.51
CA ILE A 284 10.27 -15.95 14.54
C ILE A 284 10.76 -15.27 15.83
N THR A 285 10.09 -14.20 16.23
CA THR A 285 10.42 -13.41 17.44
C THR A 285 9.26 -13.43 18.45
N GLY A 286 9.55 -13.08 19.71
CA GLY A 286 8.56 -13.06 20.80
C GLY A 286 9.19 -13.30 22.17
N VAL A 287 8.45 -12.96 23.23
CA VAL A 287 8.89 -13.16 24.63
C VAL A 287 8.87 -14.64 25.05
N THR A 288 9.53 -14.98 26.16
CA THR A 288 9.46 -16.34 26.73
C THR A 288 8.00 -16.73 27.01
N GLY A 289 7.59 -17.94 26.60
CA GLY A 289 6.22 -18.43 26.76
C GLY A 289 5.24 -18.00 25.66
N SER A 290 5.66 -17.23 24.64
CA SER A 290 4.77 -16.75 23.57
C SER A 290 4.37 -17.77 22.51
N GLY A 291 4.79 -19.04 22.64
CA GLY A 291 4.45 -20.10 21.68
C GLY A 291 5.34 -20.20 20.43
N LYS A 292 6.50 -19.53 20.37
CA LYS A 292 7.44 -19.61 19.22
C LYS A 292 7.81 -21.05 18.86
N THR A 293 8.18 -21.82 19.87
CA THR A 293 8.51 -23.24 19.76
C THR A 293 7.34 -24.04 19.19
N THR A 294 6.13 -23.78 19.68
CA THR A 294 4.91 -24.44 19.19
C THR A 294 4.66 -24.12 17.71
N LEU A 295 4.82 -22.86 17.31
CA LEU A 295 4.69 -22.45 15.91
C LEU A 295 5.72 -23.17 15.03
N LEU A 296 6.98 -23.20 15.44
CA LEU A 296 8.04 -23.86 14.69
C LEU A 296 7.80 -25.38 14.58
N ASN A 297 7.38 -26.02 15.66
CA ASN A 297 7.05 -27.44 15.68
C ASN A 297 5.85 -27.74 14.76
N ASN A 298 4.83 -26.88 14.74
CA ASN A 298 3.70 -27.03 13.82
C ASN A 298 4.12 -26.87 12.35
N ILE A 299 5.05 -25.95 12.05
CA ILE A 299 5.60 -25.81 10.70
C ILE A 299 6.34 -27.09 10.30
N ILE A 300 7.22 -27.62 11.16
CA ILE A 300 7.96 -28.86 10.91
C ILE A 300 7.00 -30.03 10.68
N VAL A 301 6.00 -30.22 11.55
CA VAL A 301 5.00 -31.29 11.39
C VAL A 301 4.19 -31.13 10.09
N GLY A 302 3.74 -29.91 9.79
CA GLY A 302 3.02 -29.63 8.55
C GLY A 302 3.85 -29.94 7.30
N ILE A 303 5.18 -29.86 7.38
CA ILE A 303 6.07 -30.26 6.28
C ILE A 303 5.94 -31.77 6.00
N ALA A 304 5.94 -32.62 7.03
CA ALA A 304 5.70 -34.06 6.83
C ALA A 304 4.31 -34.38 6.26
N GLU A 305 3.30 -33.57 6.57
CA GLU A 305 1.93 -33.80 6.07
C GLU A 305 1.77 -33.46 4.59
N LYS A 306 2.54 -32.50 4.08
CA LYS A 306 2.37 -31.97 2.72
C LYS A 306 3.50 -32.31 1.75
N TYR A 307 4.71 -32.59 2.22
CA TYR A 307 5.89 -32.68 1.37
C TYR A 307 6.69 -33.95 1.64
N THR A 308 7.16 -34.56 0.56
CA THR A 308 8.09 -35.69 0.61
C THR A 308 9.52 -35.22 0.90
N SER A 309 10.40 -36.13 1.33
CA SER A 309 11.81 -35.83 1.62
C SER A 309 12.64 -35.46 0.38
N ASP A 310 12.11 -35.70 -0.81
CA ASP A 310 12.72 -35.27 -2.08
C ASP A 310 12.32 -33.83 -2.43
N GLU A 311 11.19 -33.34 -1.93
CA GLU A 311 10.72 -31.97 -2.13
C GLU A 311 11.30 -31.02 -1.08
N ILE A 312 11.29 -31.42 0.20
CA ILE A 312 11.80 -30.60 1.31
C ILE A 312 12.67 -31.46 2.23
N GLN A 313 13.88 -30.97 2.50
CA GLN A 313 14.81 -31.54 3.47
C GLN A 313 15.07 -30.56 4.62
N LEU A 314 14.91 -31.04 5.85
CA LEU A 314 15.10 -30.27 7.07
C LEU A 314 16.48 -30.53 7.66
N TYR A 315 17.20 -29.44 7.90
CA TYR A 315 18.44 -29.40 8.65
C TYR A 315 18.17 -28.56 9.90
N LEU A 316 18.03 -29.23 11.03
CA LEU A 316 17.58 -28.59 12.28
C LEU A 316 18.78 -28.31 13.17
N MET A 317 18.96 -27.07 13.62
CA MET A 317 20.09 -26.65 14.43
C MET A 317 19.60 -26.20 15.82
N ASP A 318 19.96 -26.94 16.87
CA ASP A 318 19.59 -26.66 18.26
C ASP A 318 20.82 -26.62 19.16
N TYR A 319 21.46 -25.47 19.23
CA TYR A 319 22.67 -25.23 20.03
C TYR A 319 22.37 -24.93 21.51
N LYS A 320 21.12 -25.04 21.97
CA LYS A 320 20.71 -24.76 23.36
C LYS A 320 20.23 -26.04 24.06
N ASP A 321 21.12 -26.66 24.83
CA ASP A 321 20.90 -27.89 25.62
C ASP A 321 20.41 -29.12 24.81
N GLY A 322 20.13 -28.97 23.50
CA GLY A 322 20.02 -30.01 22.50
C GLY A 322 18.78 -30.91 22.62
N VAL A 323 17.66 -30.42 23.16
CA VAL A 323 16.47 -31.25 23.43
C VAL A 323 15.31 -30.93 22.50
N GLU A 324 15.21 -29.71 21.96
CA GLU A 324 14.00 -29.23 21.28
C GLU A 324 13.72 -30.01 19.99
N PHE A 325 14.73 -30.17 19.13
CA PHE A 325 14.54 -30.84 17.85
C PHE A 325 14.72 -32.37 17.90
N GLN A 326 15.15 -32.95 19.02
CA GLN A 326 15.33 -34.41 19.12
C GLN A 326 14.03 -35.18 18.84
N VAL A 327 12.88 -34.59 19.14
CA VAL A 327 11.56 -35.18 18.85
C VAL A 327 11.36 -35.45 17.35
N PHE A 328 12.07 -34.74 16.48
CA PHE A 328 11.97 -34.88 15.02
C PHE A 328 13.00 -35.86 14.42
N LYS A 329 13.74 -36.62 15.24
CA LYS A 329 14.76 -37.57 14.75
C LYS A 329 14.23 -38.58 13.72
N ASN A 330 12.96 -38.97 13.85
CA ASN A 330 12.30 -39.92 12.93
C ASN A 330 11.36 -39.23 11.93
N HIS A 331 11.44 -37.90 11.80
CA HIS A 331 10.62 -37.15 10.86
C HIS A 331 11.08 -37.45 9.42
N PRO A 332 10.17 -37.75 8.48
CA PRO A 332 10.54 -38.23 7.13
C PRO A 332 11.42 -37.21 6.37
N ASN A 333 11.17 -35.92 6.54
CA ASN A 333 11.95 -34.85 5.92
C ASN A 333 13.20 -34.45 6.71
N CYS A 334 13.41 -34.95 7.93
CA CYS A 334 14.56 -34.55 8.75
C CYS A 334 15.83 -35.26 8.27
N LYS A 335 16.74 -34.49 7.67
CA LYS A 335 18.00 -35.02 7.13
C LYS A 335 19.09 -35.10 8.18
N LYS A 336 19.23 -34.06 9.00
CA LYS A 336 20.22 -33.98 10.09
C LYS A 336 19.74 -33.01 11.17
N ILE A 337 20.03 -33.37 12.42
CA ILE A 337 19.90 -32.49 13.58
C ILE A 337 21.33 -32.19 14.05
N PHE A 338 21.63 -30.92 14.26
CA PHE A 338 22.90 -30.44 14.81
C PHE A 338 22.64 -29.99 16.25
N LEU A 339 23.33 -30.58 17.21
CA LEU A 339 23.14 -30.30 18.64
C LEU A 339 24.28 -29.45 19.21
N ASP A 340 25.45 -29.49 18.57
CA ASP A 340 26.60 -28.68 18.92
C ASP A 340 27.38 -28.22 17.68
N ASN A 341 28.38 -27.36 17.91
CA ASN A 341 29.23 -26.82 16.85
C ASN A 341 30.20 -27.86 16.27
N GLU A 342 30.41 -29.02 16.92
CA GLU A 342 31.29 -30.08 16.42
C GLU A 342 30.61 -30.86 15.28
N ASP A 343 29.27 -30.94 15.29
CA ASP A 343 28.46 -31.56 14.23
C ASP A 343 28.55 -30.88 12.85
N LEU A 344 29.13 -29.66 12.79
CA LEU A 344 29.34 -28.86 11.56
C LEU A 344 30.69 -29.14 10.85
N SER A 345 31.59 -29.90 11.50
CA SER A 345 32.86 -30.36 10.92
C SER A 345 32.70 -31.65 10.11
#